data_AF-A0A7X5F6L6-F1
#
_entry.id   AF-A0A7X5F6L6-F1
#
_cell.length_a   1.000
_cell.length_b   1.000
_cell.length_c   1.000
_cell.angle_alpha   90.00
_cell.angle_beta   90.00
_cell.angle_gamma   90.00
#
_symmetry.space_group_name_H-M   'P 1'
#
loop_
_entity.id
_entity.type
_entity.pdbx_description
1 polymer ?
#
loop_
_entity_poly.entity_id
_entity_poly.type
_entity_poly.pdbx_seq_one_letter_code
_entity_poly.pdbx_strand_id
1 'polypeptide(L)'
;MSKLICYGGSGTATGANFLLEIGNKRVLIDCGMLQGSREASQENAKDFEYDSASIDILFVTHAHIDHIGLIPKLYKGGFRGVIYSTPETKSIAKLLLADAAKINREKEHPLFTMNDVEGAISLWQTISYHDKKSFDIGESGKFEVELYDAGHVLGSSMVRITTPKGSMLFTGDIGNSP
;
A
#
# COMPACT_ATOMS: atom_id res chain seq x y z
N MET A 1 21.81 2.87 2.30
CA MET A 1 21.42 4.10 1.56
C MET A 1 19.93 3.94 1.26
N SER A 2 19.12 5.00 1.35
CA SER A 2 17.68 4.88 1.05
C SER A 2 17.44 5.12 -0.44
N LYS A 3 16.61 4.29 -1.08
CA LYS A 3 16.29 4.41 -2.51
C LYS A 3 14.78 4.32 -2.71
N LEU A 4 14.21 5.31 -3.40
CA LEU A 4 12.80 5.33 -3.78
C LEU A 4 12.67 4.97 -5.26
N ILE A 5 11.76 4.04 -5.58
CA ILE A 5 11.43 3.61 -6.94
C ILE A 5 9.91 3.75 -7.10
N CYS A 6 9.48 4.45 -8.15
CA CYS A 6 8.06 4.65 -8.45
C CYS A 6 7.63 3.63 -9.51
N TYR A 7 6.86 2.61 -9.11
CA TYR A 7 6.29 1.61 -10.02
C TYR A 7 4.89 1.98 -10.51
N GLY A 8 4.25 2.98 -9.88
CA GLY A 8 2.95 3.51 -10.26
C GLY A 8 2.69 4.87 -9.61
N GLY A 9 1.59 5.53 -9.97
CA GLY A 9 1.27 6.89 -9.49
C GLY A 9 2.24 7.98 -9.96
N SER A 10 3.05 7.70 -10.99
CA SER A 10 3.94 8.67 -11.63
C SER A 10 3.57 8.82 -13.11
N GLY A 11 3.27 10.04 -13.53
CA GLY A 11 2.73 10.31 -14.88
C GLY A 11 1.27 9.88 -15.08
N THR A 12 0.62 9.37 -14.03
CA THR A 12 -0.81 8.99 -14.00
C THR A 12 -1.40 9.34 -12.65
N ALA A 13 -2.72 9.59 -12.59
CA ALA A 13 -3.42 9.99 -11.36
C ALA A 13 -3.83 8.80 -10.46
N THR A 14 -3.64 7.56 -10.90
CA THR A 14 -4.11 6.36 -10.18
C THR A 14 -3.05 5.26 -10.22
N GLY A 15 -3.23 4.20 -9.44
CA GLY A 15 -2.29 3.08 -9.38
C GLY A 15 -1.05 3.39 -8.56
N ALA A 16 -1.22 4.04 -7.40
CA ALA A 16 -0.13 4.36 -6.48
C ALA A 16 0.66 3.10 -6.08
N ASN A 17 1.97 3.10 -6.30
CA ASN A 17 2.84 1.96 -6.00
C ASN A 17 4.29 2.43 -5.90
N PHE A 18 4.76 2.66 -4.67
CA PHE A 18 6.10 3.21 -4.43
C PHE A 18 6.91 2.27 -3.57
N LEU A 19 8.07 1.85 -4.05
CA LEU A 19 9.00 1.00 -3.30
C LEU A 19 10.12 1.83 -2.70
N LEU A 20 10.22 1.80 -1.37
CA LEU A 20 11.28 2.42 -0.60
C LEU A 20 12.19 1.34 0.01
N GLU A 21 13.45 1.32 -0.40
CA GLU A 21 14.47 0.45 0.16
C GLU A 21 15.21 1.19 1.28
N ILE A 22 15.20 0.67 2.51
CA ILE A 22 15.83 1.27 3.69
C ILE A 22 16.65 0.21 4.43
N GLY A 23 17.97 0.31 4.38
CA GLY A 23 18.85 -0.70 5.00
C GLY A 23 18.62 -2.07 4.36
N ASN A 24 18.21 -3.07 5.15
CA ASN A 24 17.84 -4.40 4.67
C ASN A 24 16.32 -4.60 4.50
N LYS A 25 15.53 -3.52 4.51
CA LYS A 25 14.07 -3.57 4.39
C LYS A 25 13.58 -3.04 3.05
N ARG A 26 12.60 -3.73 2.48
CA ARG A 26 11.83 -3.30 1.30
C ARG A 26 10.42 -2.91 1.76
N VAL A 27 10.14 -1.61 1.71
CA VAL A 27 8.91 -0.99 2.23
C VAL A 27 8.09 -0.47 1.05
N LEU A 28 6.88 -0.99 0.87
CA LEU A 28 5.96 -0.52 -0.15
C LEU A 28 5.04 0.56 0.45
N ILE A 29 4.75 1.61 -0.30
CA ILE A 29 3.75 2.63 0.01
C ILE A 29 2.68 2.55 -1.07
N ASP A 30 1.48 2.16 -0.65
CA ASP A 30 0.32 1.84 -1.48
C ASP A 30 0.58 0.71 -2.51
N CYS A 31 -0.49 0.03 -2.90
CA CYS A 31 -0.49 -0.98 -3.96
C CYS A 31 -1.83 -0.90 -4.69
N GLY A 32 -1.94 0.15 -5.48
CA GLY A 32 -3.15 0.61 -6.12
C GLY A 32 -3.41 0.05 -7.50
N MET A 33 -4.68 0.03 -7.89
CA MET A 33 -5.11 -0.31 -9.25
C MET A 33 -5.12 0.93 -10.15
N LEU A 34 -4.55 0.82 -11.35
CA LEU A 34 -4.69 1.86 -12.38
C LEU A 34 -6.15 1.92 -12.85
N GLN A 35 -6.70 3.13 -13.01
CA GLN A 35 -8.09 3.35 -13.44
C GLN A 35 -8.19 4.41 -14.56
N GLY A 36 -9.30 4.41 -15.29
CA GLY A 36 -9.66 5.49 -16.21
C GLY A 36 -9.07 5.43 -17.62
N SER A 37 -8.11 4.55 -17.91
CA SER A 37 -7.58 4.32 -19.28
C SER A 37 -8.11 3.02 -19.90
N ARG A 38 -8.08 2.92 -21.24
CA ARG A 38 -8.46 1.69 -21.95
C ARG A 38 -7.49 0.55 -21.65
N GLU A 39 -6.24 0.91 -21.38
CA GLU A 39 -5.13 0.01 -21.11
C GLU A 39 -5.07 -0.43 -19.65
N ALA A 40 -5.80 0.25 -18.74
CA ALA A 40 -5.73 0.01 -17.30
C ALA A 40 -5.90 -1.46 -16.91
N SER A 41 -6.87 -2.16 -17.50
CA SER A 41 -7.09 -3.58 -17.21
C SER A 41 -5.91 -4.46 -17.60
N GLN A 42 -5.21 -4.14 -18.69
CA GLN A 42 -4.05 -4.88 -19.17
C GLN A 42 -2.83 -4.58 -18.27
N GLU A 43 -2.60 -3.32 -17.94
CA GLU A 43 -1.52 -2.91 -17.03
C GLU A 43 -1.67 -3.55 -15.64
N ASN A 44 -2.89 -3.53 -15.08
CA ASN A 44 -3.18 -4.17 -13.79
C ASN A 44 -3.00 -5.70 -13.82
N ALA A 45 -3.02 -6.33 -15.01
CA ALA A 45 -2.81 -7.76 -15.17
C ALA A 45 -1.32 -8.14 -15.18
N LYS A 46 -0.43 -7.26 -15.63
CA LYS A 46 1.03 -7.51 -15.67
C LYS A 46 1.62 -7.80 -14.30
N ASP A 47 2.60 -8.69 -14.26
CA ASP A 47 3.35 -8.96 -13.03
C ASP A 47 4.03 -7.69 -12.51
N PHE A 48 4.23 -7.62 -11.19
CA PHE A 48 5.00 -6.53 -10.60
C PHE A 48 6.44 -6.59 -11.11
N GLU A 49 7.05 -5.42 -11.33
CA GLU A 49 8.47 -5.31 -11.69
C GLU A 49 9.42 -5.56 -10.50
N TYR A 50 8.88 -6.11 -9.41
CA TYR A 50 9.59 -6.53 -8.21
C TYR A 50 8.99 -7.85 -7.70
N ASP A 51 9.82 -8.64 -7.02
CA ASP A 51 9.37 -9.85 -6.34
C ASP A 51 8.46 -9.49 -5.14
N SER A 52 7.20 -9.90 -5.20
CA SER A 52 6.21 -9.66 -4.14
C SER A 52 6.60 -10.33 -2.83
N ALA A 53 7.28 -11.48 -2.86
CA ALA A 53 7.71 -12.21 -1.67
C ALA A 53 8.85 -11.50 -0.92
N SER A 54 9.58 -10.61 -1.59
CA SER A 54 10.70 -9.86 -1.01
C SER A 54 10.27 -8.59 -0.25
N ILE A 55 8.99 -8.21 -0.30
CA ILE A 55 8.48 -7.02 0.38
C ILE A 55 8.23 -7.33 1.85
N ASP A 56 8.87 -6.57 2.75
CA ASP A 56 8.76 -6.78 4.20
C ASP A 56 7.50 -6.12 4.78
N ILE A 57 7.18 -4.92 4.30
CA ILE A 57 6.18 -4.03 4.91
C ILE A 57 5.44 -3.30 3.78
N LEU A 58 4.14 -3.17 3.92
CA LEU A 58 3.30 -2.30 3.10
C LEU A 58 2.62 -1.26 4.00
N PHE A 59 2.79 0.03 3.73
CA PHE A 59 1.97 1.09 4.31
C PHE A 59 0.90 1.51 3.31
N VAL A 60 -0.33 1.66 3.80
CA VAL A 60 -1.47 2.11 3.02
C VAL A 60 -1.92 3.47 3.52
N THR A 61 -1.95 4.45 2.62
CA THR A 61 -2.32 5.83 2.93
C THR A 61 -3.81 5.95 3.20
N HIS A 62 -4.65 5.39 2.34
CA HIS A 62 -6.11 5.40 2.46
C HIS A 62 -6.78 4.29 1.63
N ALA A 63 -8.10 4.16 1.75
CA ALA A 63 -8.83 2.98 1.26
C ALA A 63 -9.31 3.04 -0.20
N HIS A 64 -8.97 4.06 -0.99
CA HIS A 64 -9.39 4.08 -2.39
C HIS A 64 -8.73 2.97 -3.22
N ILE A 65 -9.45 2.45 -4.22
CA ILE A 65 -9.01 1.30 -5.04
C ILE A 65 -7.71 1.57 -5.81
N ASP A 66 -7.45 2.80 -6.17
CA ASP A 66 -6.19 3.24 -6.76
C ASP A 66 -5.02 3.36 -5.76
N HIS A 67 -5.23 3.01 -4.49
CA HIS A 67 -4.21 2.86 -3.44
C HIS A 67 -4.16 1.44 -2.86
N ILE A 68 -5.27 0.69 -2.88
CA ILE A 68 -5.34 -0.66 -2.27
C ILE A 68 -5.65 -1.80 -3.25
N GLY A 69 -6.10 -1.48 -4.46
CA GLY A 69 -6.79 -2.41 -5.35
C GLY A 69 -5.96 -3.59 -5.85
N LEU A 70 -4.63 -3.52 -5.78
CA LEU A 70 -3.72 -4.60 -6.14
C LEU A 70 -3.13 -5.34 -4.92
N ILE A 71 -3.47 -4.96 -3.69
CA ILE A 71 -3.01 -5.67 -2.48
C ILE A 71 -3.34 -7.17 -2.49
N PRO A 72 -4.54 -7.64 -2.91
CA PRO A 72 -4.81 -9.07 -2.98
C PRO A 72 -3.96 -9.77 -4.05
N LYS A 73 -3.66 -9.08 -5.16
CA LYS A 73 -2.73 -9.58 -6.19
C LYS A 73 -1.32 -9.71 -5.63
N LEU A 74 -0.87 -8.73 -4.85
CA LEU A 74 0.41 -8.76 -4.14
C LEU A 74 0.50 -9.98 -3.21
N TYR A 75 -0.56 -10.26 -2.44
CA TYR A 75 -0.65 -11.46 -1.60
C TYR A 75 -0.58 -12.76 -2.41
N LYS A 76 -1.34 -12.84 -3.52
CA LYS A 76 -1.31 -13.97 -4.46
C LYS A 76 0.09 -14.18 -5.04
N GLY A 77 0.83 -13.10 -5.29
CA GLY A 77 2.21 -13.09 -5.76
C GLY A 77 3.25 -13.55 -4.73
N GLY A 78 2.85 -13.84 -3.48
CA GLY A 78 3.73 -14.40 -2.45
C GLY A 78 4.08 -13.43 -1.32
N PHE A 79 3.54 -12.21 -1.30
CA PHE A 79 3.76 -11.29 -0.19
C PHE A 79 3.24 -11.85 1.14
N ARG A 80 4.11 -11.90 2.15
CA ARG A 80 3.79 -12.33 3.52
C ARG A 80 4.27 -11.35 4.59
N GLY A 81 4.66 -10.14 4.17
CA GLY A 81 4.99 -9.04 5.06
C GLY A 81 3.78 -8.49 5.80
N VAL A 82 3.99 -7.45 6.61
CA VAL A 82 2.91 -6.83 7.40
C VAL A 82 2.35 -5.62 6.66
N ILE A 83 1.02 -5.47 6.65
CA ILE A 83 0.35 -4.29 6.11
C ILE A 83 -0.01 -3.36 7.26
N TYR A 84 0.23 -2.05 7.11
CA TYR A 84 -0.11 -1.02 8.09
C TYR A 84 -0.97 0.08 7.47
N SER A 85 -1.98 0.50 8.21
CA SER A 85 -2.77 1.70 7.93
C SER A 85 -3.38 2.21 9.24
N THR A 86 -4.19 3.26 9.15
CA THR A 86 -5.14 3.61 10.21
C THR A 86 -6.20 2.51 10.41
N PRO A 87 -6.81 2.40 11.60
CA PRO A 87 -7.91 1.47 11.87
C PRO A 87 -9.10 1.60 10.91
N GLU A 88 -9.44 2.83 10.54
CA GLU A 88 -10.54 3.18 9.66
C GLU A 88 -10.25 2.71 8.24
N THR A 89 -9.03 2.97 7.74
CA THR A 89 -8.59 2.51 6.41
C THR A 89 -8.64 1.00 6.31
N LYS A 90 -8.17 0.25 7.32
CA LYS A 90 -8.28 -1.23 7.33
C LYS A 90 -9.73 -1.70 7.25
N SER A 91 -10.62 -1.05 8.01
CA SER A 91 -12.03 -1.42 8.08
C SER A 91 -12.74 -1.21 6.74
N ILE A 92 -12.48 -0.07 6.09
CA ILE A 92 -13.03 0.26 4.77
C ILE A 92 -12.39 -0.61 3.68
N ALA A 93 -11.08 -0.78 3.70
CA ALA A 93 -10.34 -1.60 2.72
C ALA A 93 -10.86 -3.04 2.69
N LYS A 94 -11.17 -3.64 3.84
CA LYS A 94 -11.77 -4.98 3.90
C LYS A 94 -13.08 -5.07 3.09
N LEU A 95 -13.94 -4.06 3.20
CA LEU A 95 -15.22 -4.03 2.48
C LEU A 95 -14.99 -3.80 0.98
N LEU A 96 -14.18 -2.80 0.61
CA LEU A 96 -13.93 -2.44 -0.78
C LEU A 96 -13.18 -3.54 -1.55
N LEU A 97 -12.21 -4.20 -0.93
CA LEU A 97 -11.49 -5.32 -1.56
C LEU A 97 -12.37 -6.56 -1.73
N ALA A 98 -13.28 -6.82 -0.78
CA ALA A 98 -14.24 -7.91 -0.91
C ALA A 98 -15.22 -7.66 -2.06
N ASP A 99 -15.67 -6.41 -2.23
CA ASP A 99 -16.52 -6.02 -3.37
C ASP A 99 -15.75 -6.11 -4.69
N ALA A 100 -14.52 -5.59 -4.74
CA ALA A 100 -13.64 -5.69 -5.89
C ALA A 100 -13.41 -7.15 -6.30
N ALA A 101 -13.25 -8.08 -5.35
CA ALA A 101 -13.11 -9.51 -5.66
C ALA A 101 -14.38 -10.11 -6.31
N LYS A 102 -15.58 -9.65 -5.94
CA LYS A 102 -16.83 -10.09 -6.59
C LYS A 102 -16.87 -9.63 -8.05
N ILE A 103 -16.56 -8.36 -8.31
CA ILE A 103 -16.50 -7.81 -9.67
C ILE A 103 -15.42 -8.53 -10.49
N ASN A 104 -14.26 -8.79 -9.89
CA ASN A 104 -13.14 -9.46 -10.55
C ASN A 104 -13.45 -10.92 -10.94
N ARG A 105 -14.34 -11.60 -10.19
CA ARG A 105 -14.77 -12.98 -10.47
C ARG A 105 -15.52 -13.10 -11.80
N GLU A 106 -16.16 -12.04 -12.27
CA GLU A 106 -16.91 -12.02 -13.53
C GLU A 106 -15.99 -11.90 -14.76
N LYS A 107 -14.69 -11.65 -14.55
CA LYS A 107 -13.69 -11.59 -15.63
C LYS A 107 -13.23 -12.99 -16.00
N GLU A 108 -12.87 -13.18 -17.28
CA GLU A 108 -12.30 -14.44 -17.79
C GLU A 108 -10.99 -14.82 -17.06
N HIS A 109 -10.19 -13.81 -16.70
CA HIS A 109 -8.96 -13.97 -15.92
C HIS A 109 -8.97 -13.05 -14.69
N PRO A 110 -9.56 -13.48 -13.56
CA PRO A 110 -9.59 -12.70 -12.34
C PRO A 110 -8.17 -12.44 -11.82
N LEU A 111 -7.85 -11.17 -11.52
CA LEU A 111 -6.54 -10.79 -10.96
C LEU A 111 -6.27 -11.50 -9.62
N PHE A 112 -7.30 -11.66 -8.81
CA PHE A 112 -7.28 -12.21 -7.46
C PHE A 112 -8.68 -12.69 -7.05
N THR A 113 -8.74 -13.50 -6.00
CA THR A 113 -9.94 -14.14 -5.46
C THR A 113 -10.30 -13.59 -4.08
N MET A 114 -11.47 -13.99 -3.55
CA MET A 114 -11.84 -13.66 -2.17
C MET A 114 -10.85 -14.25 -1.15
N ASN A 115 -10.30 -15.43 -1.41
CA ASN A 115 -9.28 -16.04 -0.55
C ASN A 115 -8.00 -15.19 -0.49
N ASP A 116 -7.62 -14.55 -1.59
CA ASP A 116 -6.47 -13.65 -1.63
C ASP A 116 -6.74 -12.37 -0.82
N VAL A 117 -7.98 -11.87 -0.84
CA VAL A 117 -8.41 -10.74 -0.01
C VAL A 117 -8.33 -11.12 1.47
N GLU A 118 -8.91 -12.25 1.87
CA GLU A 118 -8.89 -12.71 3.27
C GLU A 118 -7.46 -12.93 3.76
N GLY A 119 -6.61 -13.51 2.93
CA GLY A 119 -5.18 -13.68 3.19
C GLY A 119 -4.48 -12.35 3.41
N ALA A 120 -4.66 -11.37 2.52
CA ALA A 120 -4.09 -10.04 2.68
C ALA A 120 -4.58 -9.34 3.96
N ILE A 121 -5.89 -9.38 4.24
CA ILE A 121 -6.47 -8.78 5.45
C ILE A 121 -5.92 -9.42 6.74
N SER A 122 -5.58 -10.71 6.71
CA SER A 122 -4.98 -11.40 7.86
C SER A 122 -3.57 -10.88 8.22
N LEU A 123 -2.84 -10.31 7.25
CA LEU A 123 -1.53 -9.69 7.44
C LEU A 123 -1.62 -8.22 7.90
N TRP A 124 -2.83 -7.68 8.00
CA TRP A 124 -3.05 -6.25 8.21
C TRP A 124 -3.11 -5.87 9.69
N GLN A 125 -2.23 -4.98 10.10
CA GLN A 125 -2.17 -4.35 11.42
C GLN A 125 -2.47 -2.85 11.31
N THR A 126 -2.77 -2.21 12.44
CA THR A 126 -3.18 -0.81 12.47
C THR A 126 -2.20 0.02 13.29
N ILE A 127 -2.02 1.27 12.89
CA ILE A 127 -1.29 2.31 13.62
C ILE A 127 -2.25 3.50 13.72
N SER A 128 -2.51 4.00 14.92
CA SER A 128 -3.32 5.20 15.09
C SER A 128 -2.51 6.45 14.70
N TYR A 129 -3.19 7.55 14.42
CA TYR A 129 -2.51 8.82 14.17
C TYR A 129 -1.58 9.18 15.33
N HIS A 130 -0.42 9.73 15.01
CA HIS A 130 0.64 10.16 15.95
C HIS A 130 1.29 9.05 16.79
N ASP A 131 0.84 7.79 16.66
CA ASP A 131 1.56 6.66 17.23
C ASP A 131 2.82 6.38 16.41
N LYS A 132 3.92 6.17 17.13
CA LYS A 132 5.22 5.88 16.54
C LYS A 132 5.48 4.38 16.54
N LYS A 133 5.85 3.85 15.39
CA LYS A 133 6.28 2.46 15.25
C LYS A 133 7.69 2.39 14.70
N SER A 134 8.58 1.74 15.45
CA SER A 134 9.98 1.55 15.03
C SER A 134 10.20 0.18 14.39
N PHE A 135 11.07 0.15 13.39
CA PHE A 135 11.45 -1.05 12.66
C PHE A 135 12.98 -1.15 12.57
N ASP A 136 13.52 -2.31 12.91
CA ASP A 136 14.95 -2.59 12.78
C ASP A 136 15.36 -2.79 11.31
N ILE A 137 16.44 -2.11 10.93
CA ILE A 137 17.08 -2.19 9.61
C ILE A 137 18.51 -2.75 9.71
N GLY A 138 18.72 -3.63 10.68
CA GLY A 138 20.01 -4.27 10.99
C GLY A 138 21.05 -3.26 11.49
N GLU A 139 22.29 -3.39 11.03
CA GLU A 139 23.41 -2.52 11.41
C GLU A 139 23.19 -1.05 11.04
N SER A 140 22.23 -0.76 10.14
CA SER A 140 21.86 0.61 9.78
C SER A 140 21.00 1.32 10.83
N GLY A 141 20.63 0.64 11.93
CA GLY A 141 19.85 1.17 13.03
C GLY A 141 18.36 0.87 12.91
N LYS A 142 17.52 1.88 13.12
CA LYS A 142 16.06 1.78 13.06
C LYS A 142 15.48 2.89 12.20
N PHE A 143 14.34 2.65 11.57
CA PHE A 143 13.47 3.73 11.11
C PHE A 143 12.18 3.75 11.93
N GLU A 144 11.59 4.93 12.04
CA GLU A 144 10.33 5.17 12.72
C GLU A 144 9.27 5.59 11.70
N VAL A 145 8.05 5.12 11.89
CA VAL A 145 6.88 5.53 11.13
C VAL A 145 5.85 6.16 12.05
N GLU A 146 5.24 7.23 11.56
CA GLU A 146 4.15 7.95 12.21
C GLU A 146 3.12 8.34 11.14
N LEU A 147 1.84 8.16 11.44
CA LEU A 147 0.74 8.53 10.55
C LEU A 147 0.16 9.89 10.97
N TYR A 148 -0.07 10.77 10.01
CA TYR A 148 -0.72 12.06 10.19
C TYR A 148 -2.01 12.08 9.37
N ASP A 149 -3.05 12.76 9.83
CA ASP A 149 -4.29 12.89 9.05
C ASP A 149 -4.04 13.65 7.74
N ALA A 150 -4.53 13.11 6.63
CA ALA A 150 -4.44 13.72 5.30
C ALA A 150 -5.71 14.52 4.91
N GLY A 151 -6.80 14.43 5.67
CA GLY A 151 -8.02 15.20 5.45
C GLY A 151 -8.78 14.87 4.16
N HIS A 152 -8.48 13.76 3.50
CA HIS A 152 -9.10 13.38 2.21
C HIS A 152 -10.36 12.53 2.38
N VAL A 153 -10.22 11.41 3.10
CA VAL A 153 -11.32 10.50 3.43
C VAL A 153 -11.14 9.99 4.86
N LEU A 154 -12.19 9.40 5.45
CA LEU A 154 -12.10 8.83 6.79
C LEU A 154 -10.94 7.82 6.87
N GLY A 155 -9.98 8.09 7.75
CA GLY A 155 -8.78 7.26 7.92
C GLY A 155 -7.63 7.57 6.97
N SER A 156 -7.76 8.55 6.07
CA SER A 156 -6.66 8.92 5.17
C SER A 156 -5.45 9.42 5.95
N SER A 157 -4.26 9.00 5.54
CA SER A 157 -3.05 9.29 6.28
C SER A 157 -1.85 9.61 5.40
N MET A 158 -1.10 10.61 5.83
CA MET A 158 0.27 10.83 5.39
C MET A 158 1.20 9.93 6.19
N VAL A 159 2.06 9.19 5.52
CA VAL A 159 3.03 8.25 6.11
C VAL A 159 4.37 8.95 6.24
N ARG A 160 4.75 9.35 7.45
CA ARG A 160 6.06 9.91 7.75
C ARG A 160 7.03 8.79 8.12
N ILE A 161 8.13 8.68 7.39
CA ILE A 161 9.21 7.72 7.65
C ILE A 161 10.46 8.48 8.05
N THR A 162 10.92 8.28 9.28
CA THR A 162 12.12 8.93 9.83
C THR A 162 13.25 7.92 9.94
N THR A 163 14.37 8.19 9.28
CA THR A 163 15.59 7.37 9.31
C THR A 163 16.72 8.15 9.99
N PRO A 164 17.85 7.51 10.36
CA PRO A 164 19.00 8.23 10.91
C PRO A 164 19.60 9.29 9.97
N LYS A 165 19.27 9.24 8.67
CA LYS A 165 19.79 10.16 7.64
C LYS A 165 18.81 11.27 7.27
N GLY A 166 17.60 11.26 7.82
CA GLY A 166 16.54 12.20 7.48
C GLY A 166 15.17 11.55 7.35
N SER A 167 14.17 12.35 7.01
CA SER A 167 12.77 11.93 6.92
C SER A 167 12.19 12.09 5.52
N MET A 168 11.26 11.20 5.17
CA MET A 168 10.41 11.28 3.99
C MET A 168 8.94 11.30 4.44
N LEU A 169 8.09 12.03 3.71
CA LEU A 169 6.66 12.08 3.94
C LEU A 169 5.96 11.68 2.65
N PHE A 170 5.17 10.60 2.70
CA PHE A 170 4.27 10.22 1.63
C PHE A 170 2.89 10.74 1.99
N THR A 171 2.40 11.72 1.22
CA THR A 171 1.16 12.41 1.59
C THR A 171 -0.09 11.59 1.32
N GLY A 172 -0.01 10.63 0.39
CA GLY A 172 -1.21 10.12 -0.26
C GLY A 172 -1.97 11.25 -0.94
N ASP A 173 -3.28 11.08 -1.04
CA ASP A 173 -4.18 12.16 -1.42
C ASP A 173 -4.46 13.06 -0.23
N ILE A 174 -4.34 14.37 -0.44
CA ILE A 174 -4.61 15.39 0.58
C ILE A 174 -5.93 16.07 0.24
N GLY A 175 -6.81 16.17 1.25
CA GLY A 175 -8.02 16.98 1.18
C GLY A 175 -7.90 18.26 2.02
N ASN A 176 -8.97 19.05 2.01
CA ASN A 176 -9.06 20.21 2.92
C ASN A 176 -9.35 19.75 4.35
N SER A 177 -8.97 20.57 5.33
CA SER A 177 -9.37 20.34 6.72
C SER A 177 -10.90 20.22 6.83
N PRO A 178 -11.42 19.20 7.53
CA PRO A 178 -12.85 19.13 7.88
C PRO A 178 -13.27 20.30 8.78
#